data_AF-A0A7J4ER24-F1
#
_entry.id   AF-A0A7J4ER24-F1
#
_cell.length_a   1.000
_cell.length_b   1.000
_cell.length_c   1.000
_cell.angle_alpha   90.00
_cell.angle_beta   90.00
_cell.angle_gamma   90.00
#
_symmetry.space_group_name_H-M   'P 1'
#
loop_
_entity.id
_entity.type
_entity.pdbx_description
1 polymer ?
#
loop_
_entity_poly.entity_id
_entity_poly.type
_entity_poly.pdbx_seq_one_letter_code
_entity_poly.pdbx_strand_id
1 'polypeptide(L)'
;MYTEEGPSGIVHGYFSQQYPFEVFSTYTRILSDLYTRCSRKLKEPYRSAAYILRILPPEKAFHYYQNGGYTGLSAHSPEEFYETLEILNNGSFRFHSSGKDFIRWLKYEIGDNILSEMFNNMERKKGCVDAVRRRCEELWRLFE
;
A
#
# COMPACT_ATOMS: atom_id res chain seq x y z
N MET A 1 26.55 -21.96 -13.83
CA MET A 1 25.50 -20.93 -13.78
C MET A 1 24.33 -21.53 -14.54
N TYR A 2 23.23 -21.86 -13.86
CA TYR A 2 22.09 -22.55 -14.49
C TYR A 2 21.24 -21.51 -15.22
N THR A 3 20.99 -21.73 -16.51
CA THR A 3 20.41 -20.79 -17.47
C THR A 3 19.25 -21.44 -18.24
N GLU A 4 18.26 -21.97 -17.53
CA GLU A 4 17.01 -22.41 -18.16
C GLU A 4 15.82 -21.60 -17.64
N GLU A 5 15.00 -21.12 -18.57
CA GLU A 5 13.73 -20.43 -18.32
C GLU A 5 12.65 -21.45 -17.92
N GLY A 6 12.76 -21.98 -16.71
CA GLY A 6 11.68 -22.71 -16.02
C GLY A 6 10.78 -21.75 -15.23
N PRO A 7 9.58 -22.19 -14.78
CA PRO A 7 8.70 -21.34 -14.00
C PRO A 7 9.40 -21.09 -12.66
N SER A 8 9.87 -19.86 -12.49
CA SER A 8 10.65 -19.36 -11.34
C SER A 8 10.11 -19.83 -9.97
N GLY A 9 8.80 -20.13 -9.87
CA GLY A 9 8.17 -20.70 -8.68
C GLY A 9 8.57 -22.13 -8.29
N ILE A 10 9.08 -22.98 -9.19
CA ILE A 10 9.41 -24.39 -8.88
C ILE A 10 10.75 -24.51 -8.13
N VAL A 11 11.74 -23.69 -8.47
CA VAL A 11 13.06 -23.76 -7.80
C VAL A 11 13.01 -23.25 -6.36
N HIS A 12 12.04 -22.38 -6.04
CA HIS A 12 11.82 -21.93 -4.67
C HIS A 12 11.29 -23.03 -3.75
N GLY A 13 10.58 -24.04 -4.30
CA GLY A 13 10.15 -25.22 -3.54
C GLY A 13 11.31 -26.13 -3.10
N TYR A 14 12.50 -25.98 -3.69
CA TYR A 14 13.68 -26.81 -3.39
C TYR A 14 14.46 -26.33 -2.15
N PHE A 15 14.34 -25.04 -1.79
CA PHE A 15 15.06 -24.44 -0.66
C PHE A 15 14.15 -23.94 0.47
N SER A 16 12.85 -23.79 0.19
CA SER A 16 11.83 -23.44 1.18
C SER A 16 10.57 -24.27 0.91
N GLN A 17 10.06 -24.96 1.94
CA GLN A 17 8.79 -25.69 1.84
C GLN A 17 7.55 -24.76 1.82
N GLN A 18 7.76 -23.44 1.83
CA GLN A 18 6.71 -22.45 1.93
C GLN A 18 6.39 -21.87 0.55
N TYR A 19 5.10 -21.73 0.25
CA TYR A 19 4.65 -21.07 -0.98
C TYR A 19 5.11 -19.60 -1.02
N PRO A 20 5.49 -19.05 -2.19
CA PRO A 20 5.99 -17.67 -2.30
C PRO A 20 5.10 -16.62 -1.64
N PHE A 21 3.77 -16.77 -1.75
CA PHE A 21 2.81 -15.89 -1.11
C PHE A 21 2.90 -15.94 0.43
N GLU A 22 3.08 -17.12 1.02
CA GLU A 22 3.21 -17.29 2.47
C GLU A 22 4.49 -16.63 2.99
N VAL A 23 5.60 -16.76 2.25
CA VAL A 23 6.87 -16.10 2.59
C VAL A 23 6.71 -14.58 2.53
N PHE A 24 6.13 -14.06 1.44
CA PHE A 24 5.85 -12.63 1.29
C PHE A 24 4.92 -12.11 2.39
N SER A 25 3.85 -12.83 2.68
CA SER A 25 2.85 -12.47 3.70
C SER A 25 3.48 -12.47 5.10
N THR A 26 4.29 -13.46 5.42
CA THR A 26 5.02 -13.53 6.70
C THR A 26 6.01 -12.39 6.82
N TYR A 27 6.80 -12.12 5.78
CA TYR A 27 7.79 -11.06 5.76
C TYR A 27 7.15 -9.68 5.96
N THR A 28 6.09 -9.37 5.20
CA THR A 28 5.37 -8.09 5.29
C THR A 28 4.68 -7.89 6.63
N ARG A 29 4.15 -8.95 7.27
CA ARG A 29 3.66 -8.88 8.65
C ARG A 29 4.74 -8.51 9.65
N ILE A 30 5.91 -9.15 9.55
CA ILE A 30 7.06 -8.85 10.43
C ILE A 30 7.49 -7.39 10.24
N LEU A 31 7.62 -6.93 9.00
CA LEU A 31 7.94 -5.53 8.74
C LEU A 31 6.87 -4.59 9.30
N SER A 32 5.60 -4.84 9.04
CA SER A 32 4.52 -3.97 9.52
C SER A 32 4.50 -3.83 11.04
N ASP A 33 4.72 -4.94 11.77
CA ASP A 33 4.84 -4.93 13.23
C ASP A 33 6.09 -4.15 13.67
N LEU A 34 7.24 -4.35 13.02
CA LEU A 34 8.47 -3.62 13.32
C LEU A 34 8.28 -2.11 13.14
N TYR A 35 7.77 -1.65 11.98
CA TYR A 35 7.48 -0.24 11.72
C TYR A 35 6.52 0.34 12.77
N THR A 36 5.48 -0.41 13.13
CA THR A 36 4.52 -0.01 14.16
C THR A 36 5.18 0.13 15.54
N ARG A 37 6.09 -0.78 15.92
CA ARG A 37 6.81 -0.69 17.19
C ARG A 37 7.82 0.46 17.21
N CYS A 38 8.55 0.66 16.12
CA CYS A 38 9.53 1.74 15.97
C CYS A 38 8.85 3.11 16.01
N SER A 39 7.76 3.31 15.26
CA SER A 39 7.01 4.58 15.27
C SER A 39 6.52 4.95 16.68
N ARG A 40 6.08 3.98 17.49
CA ARG A 40 5.66 4.22 18.90
C ARG A 40 6.78 4.70 19.81
N LYS A 41 8.05 4.58 19.42
CA LYS A 41 9.21 5.10 20.17
C LYS A 41 9.56 6.55 19.80
N LEU A 42 9.03 7.05 18.69
CA LEU A 42 9.23 8.42 18.25
C LEU A 42 8.29 9.37 19.00
N LYS A 43 8.64 10.66 19.00
CA LYS A 43 7.75 11.75 19.44
C LYS A 43 6.97 12.29 18.25
N GLU A 44 5.85 12.96 18.50
CA GLU A 44 5.17 13.70 17.42
C GLU A 44 6.06 14.84 16.91
N PRO A 45 6.00 15.18 15.59
CA PRO A 45 5.13 14.58 14.56
C PRO A 45 5.69 13.29 13.91
N TYR A 46 6.94 12.93 14.20
CA TYR A 46 7.65 11.78 13.61
C TYR A 46 6.95 10.45 13.85
N ARG A 47 6.32 10.28 15.03
CA ARG A 47 5.53 9.08 15.35
C ARG A 47 4.38 8.89 14.36
N SER A 48 3.55 9.91 14.17
CA SER A 48 2.44 9.83 13.21
C SER A 48 2.94 9.62 11.79
N ALA A 49 4.00 10.32 11.38
CA ALA A 49 4.56 10.19 10.04
C ALA A 49 5.10 8.78 9.76
N ALA A 50 5.92 8.23 10.67
CA ALA A 50 6.44 6.87 10.53
C ALA A 50 5.34 5.81 10.58
N TYR A 51 4.25 6.06 11.33
CA TYR A 51 3.10 5.16 11.33
C TYR A 51 2.36 5.20 9.99
N ILE A 52 2.12 6.38 9.42
CA ILE A 52 1.42 6.54 8.14
C ILE A 52 2.22 5.90 7.00
N LEU A 53 3.53 6.16 6.92
CA LEU A 53 4.42 5.68 5.86
C LEU A 53 4.80 4.19 5.98
N ARG A 54 4.20 3.44 6.92
CA ARG A 54 4.54 2.04 7.12
C ARG A 54 4.04 1.15 5.99
N ILE A 55 4.68 0.00 5.83
CA ILE A 55 4.15 -1.11 5.06
C ILE A 55 3.06 -1.88 5.83
N LEU A 56 2.03 -2.31 5.13
CA LEU A 56 0.91 -3.11 5.63
C LEU A 56 1.01 -4.56 5.12
N PRO A 57 0.59 -5.54 5.93
CA PRO A 57 0.51 -6.92 5.48
C PRO A 57 -0.64 -7.11 4.47
N PRO A 58 -0.67 -8.22 3.70
CA PRO A 58 -1.67 -8.46 2.66
C PRO A 58 -3.10 -8.28 3.14
N GLU A 59 -3.46 -8.77 4.33
CA GLU A 59 -4.82 -8.64 4.88
C GLU A 59 -5.28 -7.19 5.15
N LYS A 60 -4.37 -6.22 5.10
CA LYS A 60 -4.65 -4.78 5.27
C LYS A 60 -4.28 -3.94 4.06
N ALA A 61 -3.71 -4.54 3.02
CA ALA A 61 -3.34 -3.84 1.81
C ALA A 61 -4.58 -3.39 1.04
N PHE A 62 -4.44 -2.34 0.23
CA PHE A 62 -5.49 -1.97 -0.71
C PHE A 62 -5.44 -2.91 -1.91
N HIS A 63 -6.46 -3.73 -2.09
CA HIS A 63 -6.58 -4.61 -3.25
C HIS A 63 -7.52 -3.98 -4.28
N TYR A 64 -7.03 -3.80 -5.51
CA TYR A 64 -7.84 -3.20 -6.56
C TYR A 64 -8.74 -4.23 -7.25
N TYR A 65 -10.01 -3.88 -7.44
CA TYR A 65 -11.02 -4.68 -8.09
C TYR A 65 -11.68 -3.92 -9.25
N GLN A 66 -12.17 -4.67 -10.23
CA GLN A 66 -12.98 -4.16 -11.33
C GLN A 66 -13.94 -5.26 -11.79
N ASN A 67 -15.22 -4.92 -11.97
CA ASN A 67 -16.25 -5.85 -12.46
C ASN A 67 -16.31 -7.18 -11.67
N GLY A 68 -16.08 -7.14 -10.36
CA GLY A 68 -16.09 -8.31 -9.49
C GLY A 68 -14.80 -9.14 -9.45
N GLY A 69 -13.76 -8.77 -10.22
CA GLY A 69 -12.47 -9.45 -10.24
C GLY A 69 -11.33 -8.61 -9.69
N TYR A 70 -10.36 -9.25 -9.04
CA TYR A 70 -9.10 -8.63 -8.63
C TYR A 70 -8.28 -8.26 -9.86
N THR A 71 -7.69 -7.05 -9.89
CA THR A 71 -6.98 -6.54 -11.06
C THR A 71 -5.51 -6.99 -11.13
N GLY A 72 -5.01 -7.70 -10.12
CA GLY A 72 -3.59 -8.02 -9.99
C GLY A 72 -2.77 -6.95 -9.26
N LEU A 73 -3.35 -5.78 -8.98
CA LEU A 73 -2.68 -4.68 -8.30
C LEU A 73 -3.08 -4.59 -6.84
N SER A 74 -2.09 -4.36 -5.97
CA SER A 74 -2.29 -4.05 -4.56
C SER A 74 -1.33 -2.97 -4.10
N ALA A 75 -1.72 -2.21 -3.08
CA ALA A 75 -0.87 -1.24 -2.42
C ALA A 75 -0.74 -1.55 -0.93
N HIS A 76 0.50 -1.74 -0.47
CA HIS A 76 0.84 -2.04 0.92
C HIS A 76 1.31 -0.81 1.70
N SER A 77 1.55 0.33 1.05
CA SER A 77 1.90 1.59 1.72
C SER A 77 1.29 2.79 0.99
N PRO A 78 1.34 4.01 1.55
CA PRO A 78 0.96 5.22 0.83
C PRO A 78 1.77 5.46 -0.45
N GLU A 79 3.06 5.10 -0.48
CA GLU A 79 3.91 5.19 -1.67
C GLU A 79 3.46 4.20 -2.74
N GLU A 80 3.25 2.93 -2.39
CA GLU A 80 2.71 1.96 -3.34
C GLU A 80 1.31 2.37 -3.82
N PHE A 81 0.52 3.00 -2.96
CA PHE A 81 -0.79 3.53 -3.34
C PHE A 81 -0.67 4.67 -4.35
N TYR A 82 0.32 5.55 -4.22
CA TYR A 82 0.63 6.56 -5.24
C TYR A 82 0.99 5.87 -6.58
N GLU A 83 1.94 4.95 -6.58
CA GLU A 83 2.44 4.29 -7.79
C GLU A 83 1.32 3.49 -8.50
N THR A 84 0.57 2.69 -7.74
CA THR A 84 -0.52 1.89 -8.29
C THR A 84 -1.69 2.75 -8.75
N LEU A 85 -1.98 3.87 -8.06
CA LEU A 85 -2.99 4.81 -8.49
C LEU A 85 -2.61 5.46 -9.82
N GLU A 86 -1.35 5.72 -10.12
CA GLU A 86 -0.93 6.27 -11.44
C GLU A 86 -1.31 5.33 -12.59
N ILE A 87 -1.06 4.03 -12.44
CA ILE A 87 -1.32 3.02 -13.48
C ILE A 87 -2.74 2.45 -13.46
N LEU A 88 -3.52 2.71 -12.40
CA LEU A 88 -4.86 2.16 -12.23
C LEU A 88 -5.79 2.53 -13.38
N ASN A 89 -6.53 1.57 -13.94
CA ASN A 89 -7.50 1.88 -14.98
C ASN A 89 -8.68 2.72 -14.43
N ASN A 90 -9.28 3.55 -15.30
CA ASN A 90 -10.37 4.46 -14.89
C ASN A 90 -11.63 3.73 -14.39
N GLY A 91 -11.86 2.48 -14.82
CA GLY A 91 -13.00 1.69 -14.36
C GLY A 91 -12.85 1.28 -12.90
N SER A 92 -11.69 0.73 -12.53
CA SER A 92 -11.36 0.39 -11.14
C SER A 92 -11.29 1.63 -10.25
N PHE A 93 -10.71 2.74 -10.75
CA PHE A 93 -10.75 4.02 -10.02
C PHE A 93 -12.18 4.45 -9.67
N ARG A 94 -13.09 4.48 -10.66
CA ARG A 94 -14.49 4.87 -10.42
C ARG A 94 -15.20 3.91 -9.49
N PHE A 95 -14.95 2.61 -9.61
CA PHE A 95 -15.53 1.58 -8.74
C PHE A 95 -15.20 1.86 -7.28
N HIS A 96 -13.91 2.00 -6.95
CA HIS A 96 -13.47 2.24 -5.58
C HIS A 96 -13.81 3.65 -5.05
N SER A 97 -13.74 4.67 -5.90
CA SER A 97 -14.16 6.03 -5.53
C SER A 97 -15.64 6.07 -5.17
N SER A 98 -16.51 5.42 -5.97
CA SER A 98 -17.96 5.36 -5.70
C SER A 98 -18.27 4.56 -4.44
N GLY A 99 -17.52 3.48 -4.19
CA GLY A 99 -17.61 2.67 -2.97
C GLY A 99 -17.08 3.35 -1.72
N LYS A 100 -16.36 4.48 -1.86
CA LYS A 100 -15.57 5.16 -0.80
C LYS A 100 -14.46 4.28 -0.22
N ASP A 101 -13.96 3.32 -0.99
CA ASP A 101 -12.99 2.34 -0.51
C ASP A 101 -11.64 2.99 -0.21
N PHE A 102 -11.18 3.91 -1.08
CA PHE A 102 -9.96 4.69 -0.86
C PHE A 102 -10.01 5.45 0.46
N ILE A 103 -11.11 6.16 0.73
CA ILE A 103 -11.31 6.95 1.94
C ILE A 103 -11.27 6.05 3.18
N ARG A 104 -11.98 4.91 3.14
CA ARG A 104 -12.00 3.96 4.27
C ARG A 104 -10.60 3.41 4.54
N TRP A 105 -9.88 3.00 3.50
CA TRP A 105 -8.55 2.42 3.65
C TRP A 105 -7.54 3.45 4.18
N LEU A 106 -7.51 4.67 3.62
CA LEU A 106 -6.65 5.75 4.10
C LEU A 106 -6.92 6.09 5.56
N LYS A 107 -8.19 6.12 5.98
CA LYS A 107 -8.59 6.45 7.34
C LYS A 107 -8.29 5.33 8.34
N TYR A 108 -8.67 4.10 8.04
CA TYR A 108 -8.71 3.01 9.02
C TYR A 108 -7.50 2.08 8.94
N GLU A 109 -6.99 1.82 7.73
CA GLU A 109 -5.81 0.96 7.57
C GLU A 109 -4.52 1.78 7.61
N ILE A 110 -4.43 2.90 6.87
CA ILE A 110 -3.24 3.76 6.92
C ILE A 110 -3.24 4.62 8.19
N GLY A 111 -4.38 5.20 8.57
CA GLY A 111 -4.49 6.10 9.71
C GLY A 111 -4.26 7.58 9.36
N ASP A 112 -4.29 7.94 8.08
CA ASP A 112 -4.11 9.32 7.61
C ASP A 112 -5.47 10.00 7.39
N ASN A 113 -5.98 10.64 8.45
CA ASN A 113 -7.22 11.40 8.39
C ASN A 113 -7.13 12.59 7.42
N ILE A 114 -5.95 13.22 7.28
CA ILE A 114 -5.76 14.38 6.40
C ILE A 114 -5.93 13.94 4.95
N LEU A 115 -5.23 12.89 4.53
CA LEU A 115 -5.33 12.38 3.16
C LEU A 115 -6.72 11.81 2.86
N SER A 116 -7.35 11.14 3.84
CA SER A 116 -8.74 10.68 3.73
C SER A 116 -9.72 11.84 3.47
N GLU A 117 -9.58 12.96 4.19
CA GLU A 117 -10.43 14.14 4.00
C GLU A 117 -10.17 14.84 2.67
N MET A 118 -8.91 14.90 2.23
CA MET A 118 -8.56 15.41 0.90
C MET A 118 -9.27 14.61 -0.20
N PHE A 119 -9.27 13.27 -0.10
CA PHE A 119 -9.96 12.40 -1.07
C PHE A 119 -11.47 12.62 -1.11
N ASN A 120 -12.11 12.99 0.01
CA ASN A 120 -13.55 13.24 0.06
C ASN A 120 -13.98 14.44 -0.80
N ASN A 121 -13.05 15.34 -1.10
CA ASN A 121 -13.28 16.54 -1.91
C ASN A 121 -12.78 16.41 -3.36
N MET A 122 -12.31 15.23 -3.77
CA MET A 122 -11.67 15.02 -5.08
C MET A 122 -12.43 14.02 -5.93
N GLU A 123 -12.77 14.43 -7.16
CA GLU A 123 -13.45 13.57 -8.13
C GLU A 123 -12.51 13.01 -9.21
N ARG A 124 -11.38 13.70 -9.44
CA ARG A 124 -10.48 13.40 -10.56
C ARG A 124 -9.28 12.58 -10.07
N LYS A 125 -9.05 11.44 -10.72
CA LYS A 125 -7.89 10.56 -10.51
C LYS A 125 -6.56 11.32 -10.40
N LYS A 126 -6.29 12.24 -11.32
CA LYS A 126 -5.06 13.06 -11.30
C LYS A 126 -4.90 13.86 -10.01
N GLY A 127 -5.99 14.45 -9.51
CA GLY A 127 -5.97 15.19 -8.23
C GLY A 127 -5.67 14.28 -7.05
N CYS A 128 -6.23 13.06 -7.04
CA CYS A 128 -5.94 12.05 -6.02
C CYS A 128 -4.46 11.63 -6.06
N VAL A 129 -3.90 11.36 -7.24
CA VAL A 129 -2.47 11.02 -7.41
C VAL A 129 -1.59 12.13 -6.85
N ASP A 130 -1.85 13.38 -7.25
CA ASP A 130 -1.08 14.54 -6.76
C ASP A 130 -1.20 14.72 -5.24
N ALA A 131 -2.38 14.43 -4.66
CA ALA A 131 -2.60 14.50 -3.23
C ALA A 131 -1.78 13.47 -2.45
N VAL A 132 -1.77 12.21 -2.89
CA VAL A 132 -0.98 11.15 -2.24
C VAL A 132 0.51 11.49 -2.35
N ARG A 133 0.99 11.86 -3.54
CA ARG A 133 2.39 12.23 -3.75
C ARG A 133 2.85 13.35 -2.81
N ARG A 134 2.12 14.47 -2.78
CA ARG A 134 2.45 15.60 -1.89
C ARG A 134 2.43 15.19 -0.43
N ARG A 135 1.44 14.37 -0.04
CA ARG A 135 1.34 13.88 1.33
C ARG A 135 2.54 13.02 1.72
N CYS A 136 2.99 12.12 0.86
CA CYS A 136 4.20 11.34 1.10
C CYS A 136 5.44 12.24 1.21
N GLU A 137 5.61 13.20 0.29
CA GLU A 137 6.71 14.17 0.33
C GLU A 137 6.73 14.99 1.65
N GLU A 138 5.57 15.47 2.10
CA GLU A 138 5.42 16.20 3.37
C GLU A 138 5.85 15.36 4.58
N LEU A 139 5.46 14.08 4.61
CA LEU A 139 5.78 13.18 5.72
C LEU A 139 7.26 12.79 5.71
N TRP A 140 7.85 12.56 4.54
CA TRP A 140 9.27 12.22 4.42
C TRP A 140 10.19 13.38 4.78
N ARG A 141 9.81 14.62 4.48
CA ARG A 141 10.54 15.84 4.91
C ARG A 141 10.71 15.98 6.41
N LEU A 142 9.92 15.27 7.22
CA LEU A 142 10.13 15.26 8.66
C LEU A 142 11.41 14.52 9.04
N PHE A 143 11.94 13.63 8.19
CA PHE A 143 13.11 12.79 8.46
C PHE A 143 14.39 13.25 7.72
N GLU A 144 14.31 14.35 6.98
CA GLU A 144 15.45 15.03 6.33
C GLU A 144 16.12 16.00 7.31
#